data_AF-A0A0R0I1X4-F1
#
_entry.id   AF-A0A0R0I1X4-F1
#
_cell.length_a   1.000
_cell.length_b   1.000
_cell.length_c   1.000
_cell.angle_alpha   90.00
_cell.angle_beta   90.00
_cell.angle_gamma   90.00
#
_symmetry.space_group_name_H-M   'P 1'
#
loop_
_entity.id
_entity.type
_entity.pdbx_description
1 polymer ?
#
loop_
_entity_poly.entity_id
_entity_poly.type
_entity_poly.pdbx_seq_one_letter_code
_entity_poly.pdbx_strand_id
1 'polypeptide(L)'
;MATLSFNPVRIKTSTLKHSKLTTTPSKPITIPCTTPSNSHPKLLHFRTRSVSESTHQKEAPEAVLGEHEEEEDDDDDPTSELSYVDPETDPESITEWELDFCSRPILDVRGKKIWELVVCDKTLSLQYTKYFPNNVINSITLKDAIVAVSDQLGVPLPRNIRFFRSQMQTIITNACNELRIRPVPSKRCVSIILWLEERYETVYRKHPGFQEGSKPLLALDNPFPTELPDILYGERWAFVQLPYSGIEAEISCNFFHNCLTNEW
;
A
#
# COMPACT_ATOMS: atom_id res chain seq x y z
N MET A 1 -6.33 -26.83 60.61
CA MET A 1 -4.90 -27.18 60.63
C MET A 1 -4.72 -28.49 59.88
N ALA A 2 -4.48 -28.41 58.58
CA ALA A 2 -4.13 -29.56 57.76
C ALA A 2 -3.07 -29.08 56.75
N THR A 3 -1.82 -29.45 57.02
CA THR A 3 -0.65 -29.17 56.17
C THR A 3 -0.50 -30.30 55.17
N LEU A 4 -0.61 -30.00 53.88
CA LEU A 4 -0.21 -30.91 52.80
C LEU A 4 1.10 -30.41 52.20
N SER A 5 2.14 -31.21 52.37
CA SER A 5 3.48 -30.99 51.83
C SER A 5 3.51 -31.37 50.34
N PHE A 6 4.16 -30.54 49.53
CA PHE A 6 4.45 -30.85 48.14
C PHE A 6 5.91 -31.31 48.01
N ASN A 7 6.10 -32.53 47.50
CA ASN A 7 7.41 -33.08 47.13
C ASN A 7 7.83 -32.53 45.75
N PRO A 8 9.01 -31.89 45.61
CA PRO A 8 9.54 -31.55 44.30
C PRO A 8 10.21 -32.78 43.66
N VAL A 9 9.60 -33.31 42.59
CA VAL A 9 10.25 -34.32 41.75
C VAL A 9 11.35 -33.66 40.91
N ARG A 10 12.59 -33.96 41.28
CA ARG A 10 13.82 -33.58 40.56
C ARG A 10 13.90 -34.34 39.23
N ILE A 11 13.57 -33.69 38.12
CA ILE A 11 13.82 -34.24 36.77
C ILE A 11 15.29 -34.02 36.43
N LYS A 12 15.98 -35.12 36.13
CA LYS A 12 17.40 -35.19 35.79
C LYS A 12 17.61 -34.62 34.38
N THR A 13 18.45 -33.61 34.24
CA THR A 13 18.99 -33.15 32.96
C THR A 13 19.99 -34.19 32.44
N SER A 14 19.74 -34.78 31.26
CA SER A 14 20.75 -35.57 30.56
C SER A 14 21.62 -34.65 29.70
N THR A 15 22.91 -34.64 29.96
CA THR A 15 23.93 -33.99 29.13
C THR A 15 24.08 -34.76 27.83
N LEU A 16 23.54 -34.22 26.74
CA LEU A 16 23.78 -34.69 25.38
C LEU A 16 25.21 -34.28 24.95
N LYS A 17 26.06 -35.28 24.73
CA LYS A 17 27.40 -35.11 24.17
C LYS A 17 27.27 -34.84 22.67
N HIS A 18 27.83 -33.72 22.19
CA HIS A 18 27.95 -33.43 20.76
C HIS A 18 28.94 -34.41 20.10
N SER A 19 28.44 -35.34 19.29
CA SER A 19 29.23 -36.02 18.27
C SER A 19 29.22 -35.17 16.99
N LYS A 20 30.42 -34.85 16.49
CA LYS A 20 30.60 -34.19 15.19
C LYS A 20 30.20 -35.16 14.08
N LEU A 21 29.11 -34.89 13.38
CA LEU A 21 28.83 -35.53 12.09
C LEU A 21 29.37 -34.64 10.97
N THR A 22 30.39 -35.16 10.30
CA THR A 22 30.85 -34.75 8.97
C THR A 22 29.77 -35.01 7.94
N THR A 23 29.24 -33.95 7.32
CA THR A 23 28.30 -34.03 6.19
C THR A 23 29.07 -33.94 4.88
N THR A 24 28.99 -35.01 4.09
CA THR A 24 29.40 -35.04 2.67
C THR A 24 28.31 -34.43 1.80
N PRO A 25 28.64 -33.82 0.64
CA PRO A 25 27.66 -33.15 -0.21
C PRO A 25 26.82 -34.18 -0.99
N SER A 26 25.52 -34.23 -0.70
CA SER A 26 24.53 -34.90 -1.54
C SER A 26 24.09 -33.98 -2.68
N LYS A 27 24.01 -34.54 -3.89
CA LYS A 27 23.65 -33.86 -5.14
C LYS A 27 22.21 -33.31 -5.07
N PRO A 28 21.90 -32.17 -5.72
CA PRO A 28 20.53 -31.67 -5.78
C PRO A 28 19.66 -32.58 -6.65
N ILE A 29 18.49 -32.94 -6.12
CA ILE A 29 17.39 -33.54 -6.88
C ILE A 29 16.74 -32.40 -7.68
N THR A 30 16.88 -32.46 -9.00
CA THR A 30 16.20 -31.56 -9.94
C THR A 30 14.74 -31.96 -10.03
N ILE A 31 13.84 -31.11 -9.52
CA ILE A 31 12.40 -31.20 -9.76
C ILE A 31 12.10 -30.33 -11.00
N PRO A 32 11.51 -30.86 -12.08
CA PRO A 32 11.13 -30.04 -13.21
C PRO A 32 9.93 -29.18 -12.82
N CYS A 33 10.16 -27.88 -12.65
CA CYS A 33 9.10 -26.89 -12.54
C CYS A 33 8.71 -26.47 -13.96
N THR A 34 7.62 -27.04 -14.47
CA THR A 34 6.99 -26.60 -15.71
C THR A 34 6.38 -25.23 -15.46
N THR A 35 6.89 -24.23 -16.16
CA THR A 35 6.35 -22.87 -16.20
C THR A 35 4.86 -22.90 -16.60
N PRO A 36 3.93 -22.37 -15.78
CA PRO A 36 2.62 -22.03 -16.30
C PRO A 36 2.78 -20.80 -17.22
N SER A 37 2.40 -21.00 -18.48
CA SER A 37 2.19 -19.97 -19.48
C SER A 37 1.43 -18.78 -18.89
N ASN A 38 1.95 -17.57 -19.14
CA ASN A 38 1.24 -16.32 -18.93
C ASN A 38 -0.13 -16.36 -19.62
N SER A 39 -1.18 -16.46 -18.83
CA SER A 39 -2.50 -15.96 -19.20
C SER A 39 -2.90 -14.98 -18.10
N HIS A 40 -2.61 -13.70 -18.33
CA HIS A 40 -3.20 -12.63 -17.53
C HIS A 40 -4.73 -12.72 -17.63
N PRO A 41 -5.46 -12.71 -16.51
CA PRO A 41 -6.89 -12.41 -16.57
C PRO A 41 -7.02 -10.93 -16.97
N LYS A 42 -7.59 -10.67 -18.15
CA LYS A 42 -8.07 -9.35 -18.55
C LYS A 42 -9.11 -8.90 -17.52
N LEU A 43 -8.74 -7.98 -16.64
CA LEU A 43 -9.66 -7.29 -15.75
C LEU A 43 -10.29 -6.11 -16.49
N LEU A 44 -11.59 -5.97 -16.23
CA LEU A 44 -12.56 -5.24 -17.03
C LEU A 44 -12.32 -3.73 -16.94
N HIS A 45 -12.05 -3.12 -18.09
CA HIS A 45 -12.29 -1.69 -18.30
C HIS A 45 -13.78 -1.41 -18.05
N PHE A 46 -14.11 -0.54 -17.09
CA PHE A 46 -15.45 0.01 -16.96
C PHE A 46 -15.71 0.97 -18.12
N ARG A 47 -16.27 0.41 -19.19
CA ARG A 47 -16.73 1.16 -20.37
C ARG A 47 -18.03 1.87 -20.02
N THR A 48 -17.98 3.20 -19.98
CA THR A 48 -19.18 4.06 -19.91
C THR A 48 -20.07 3.78 -21.11
N ARG A 49 -21.27 3.27 -20.83
CA ARG A 49 -22.25 2.86 -21.83
C ARG A 49 -23.10 4.07 -22.19
N SER A 50 -22.68 4.83 -23.21
CA SER A 50 -23.57 5.80 -23.85
C SER A 50 -24.44 5.07 -24.88
N VAL A 51 -25.75 5.12 -24.68
CA VAL A 51 -26.76 4.51 -25.54
C VAL A 51 -27.14 5.53 -26.61
N SER A 52 -27.06 5.14 -27.87
CA SER A 52 -27.96 5.65 -28.90
C SER A 52 -28.24 4.55 -29.91
N GLU A 53 -29.53 4.34 -30.10
CA GLU A 53 -30.19 3.30 -30.86
C GLU A 53 -30.54 3.88 -32.24
N SER A 54 -30.07 3.28 -33.34
CA SER A 54 -30.82 3.32 -34.61
C SER A 54 -30.33 2.28 -35.62
N THR A 55 -31.31 1.59 -36.17
CA THR A 55 -31.33 0.46 -37.12
C THR A 55 -30.89 0.84 -38.55
N HIS A 56 -30.19 -0.06 -39.27
CA HIS A 56 -30.60 -0.69 -40.55
C HIS A 56 -29.44 -1.29 -41.40
N GLN A 57 -29.53 -2.62 -41.57
CA GLN A 57 -29.22 -3.52 -42.71
C GLN A 57 -28.12 -3.24 -43.77
N LYS A 58 -27.21 -4.24 -43.86
CA LYS A 58 -26.46 -4.85 -45.00
C LYS A 58 -26.61 -4.28 -46.42
N GLU A 59 -25.47 -3.96 -47.05
CA GLU A 59 -24.94 -4.58 -48.29
C GLU A 59 -23.47 -4.11 -48.53
N ALA A 60 -22.70 -4.88 -49.31
CA ALA A 60 -21.26 -4.72 -49.61
C ALA A 60 -21.04 -4.79 -51.14
N PRO A 61 -19.83 -4.59 -51.69
CA PRO A 61 -18.69 -3.74 -51.30
C PRO A 61 -18.20 -2.84 -52.47
N GLU A 62 -17.53 -1.72 -52.20
CA GLU A 62 -16.61 -1.13 -53.19
C GLU A 62 -15.48 -0.33 -52.53
N ALA A 63 -14.31 -0.37 -53.18
CA ALA A 63 -13.00 -0.10 -52.63
C ALA A 63 -12.79 1.34 -52.15
N VAL A 64 -12.39 1.51 -50.88
CA VAL A 64 -11.80 2.74 -50.37
C VAL A 64 -10.61 2.39 -49.50
N LEU A 65 -9.54 3.14 -49.75
CA LEU A 65 -8.20 3.04 -49.19
C LEU A 65 -8.23 2.91 -47.67
N GLY A 66 -7.50 1.92 -47.15
CA GLY A 66 -7.31 1.75 -45.72
C GLY A 66 -6.52 2.91 -45.15
N GLU A 67 -7.23 3.80 -44.47
CA GLU A 67 -6.65 4.60 -43.40
C GLU A 67 -6.45 3.63 -42.24
N HIS A 68 -5.20 3.40 -41.85
CA HIS A 68 -4.91 2.88 -40.52
C HIS A 68 -5.47 3.91 -39.57
N GLU A 69 -6.59 3.58 -38.92
CA GLU A 69 -6.90 4.12 -37.60
C GLU A 69 -5.71 3.70 -36.73
N GLU A 70 -4.72 4.58 -36.62
CA GLU A 70 -3.77 4.54 -35.54
C GLU A 70 -4.62 4.56 -34.28
N GLU A 71 -4.66 3.43 -33.55
CA GLU A 71 -5.04 3.47 -32.15
C GLU A 71 -4.12 4.55 -31.55
N GLU A 72 -4.68 5.70 -31.18
CA GLU A 72 -4.00 6.69 -30.36
C GLU A 72 -3.60 5.92 -29.09
N ASP A 73 -2.36 5.42 -29.06
CA ASP A 73 -1.65 5.16 -27.81
C ASP A 73 -1.70 6.52 -27.11
N ASP A 74 -2.68 6.71 -26.22
CA ASP A 74 -2.67 7.78 -25.24
C ASP A 74 -1.33 7.63 -24.51
N ASP A 75 -0.31 8.36 -24.97
CA ASP A 75 1.01 8.44 -24.36
C ASP A 75 0.80 9.04 -22.97
N ASP A 76 0.48 8.17 -22.00
CA ASP A 76 0.38 8.48 -20.58
C ASP A 76 1.72 9.10 -20.17
N ASP A 77 1.80 10.43 -20.16
CA ASP A 77 3.00 11.15 -19.74
C ASP A 77 3.35 10.69 -18.31
N PRO A 78 4.45 9.95 -18.11
CA PRO A 78 4.80 9.40 -16.80
C PRO A 78 5.17 10.49 -15.79
N THR A 79 5.28 11.73 -16.25
CA THR A 79 5.54 12.92 -15.44
C THR A 79 4.25 13.58 -14.94
N SER A 80 3.09 13.18 -15.46
CA SER A 80 1.81 13.81 -15.14
C SER A 80 1.45 13.64 -13.67
N GLU A 81 1.04 14.74 -13.05
CA GLU A 81 0.49 14.77 -11.69
C GLU A 81 -0.98 14.37 -11.73
N LEU A 82 -1.40 13.51 -10.80
CA LEU A 82 -2.76 13.01 -10.75
C LEU A 82 -3.56 13.74 -9.68
N SER A 83 -4.73 14.26 -10.05
CA SER A 83 -5.69 14.87 -9.13
C SER A 83 -7.08 14.32 -9.45
N TYR A 84 -7.55 13.37 -8.66
CA TYR A 84 -8.79 12.65 -8.91
C TYR A 84 -9.63 12.54 -7.64
N VAL A 85 -10.92 12.86 -7.78
CA VAL A 85 -11.97 12.50 -6.83
C VAL A 85 -13.11 11.87 -7.60
N ASP A 86 -13.57 10.71 -7.12
CA ASP A 86 -14.73 10.01 -7.66
C ASP A 86 -16.01 10.87 -7.52
N PRO A 87 -16.68 11.23 -8.63
CA PRO A 87 -17.90 12.05 -8.62
C PRO A 87 -19.08 11.41 -7.87
N GLU A 88 -19.09 10.08 -7.69
CA GLU A 88 -20.14 9.39 -6.94
C GLU A 88 -19.91 9.41 -5.42
N THR A 89 -18.69 9.76 -5.00
CA THR A 89 -18.32 9.84 -3.59
C THR A 89 -18.63 11.23 -3.04
N ASP A 90 -19.33 11.30 -1.91
CA ASP A 90 -19.55 12.56 -1.20
C ASP A 90 -18.20 13.08 -0.63
N PRO A 91 -17.70 14.27 -1.04
CA PRO A 91 -16.41 14.78 -0.60
C PRO A 91 -16.34 14.94 0.92
N GLU A 92 -17.44 15.29 1.58
CA GLU A 92 -17.50 15.46 3.05
C GLU A 92 -17.35 14.13 3.81
N SER A 93 -17.58 13.00 3.13
CA SER A 93 -17.41 11.67 3.73
C SER A 93 -15.94 11.26 3.88
N ILE A 94 -15.03 11.90 3.13
CA ILE A 94 -13.59 11.54 3.08
C ILE A 94 -12.84 12.15 4.25
N THR A 95 -13.04 11.58 5.44
CA THR A 95 -12.49 12.10 6.71
C THR A 95 -11.13 11.50 7.10
N GLU A 96 -10.63 10.49 6.38
CA GLU A 96 -9.37 9.82 6.67
C GLU A 96 -8.52 9.65 5.42
N TRP A 97 -7.29 10.16 5.45
CA TRP A 97 -6.34 10.00 4.34
C TRP A 97 -5.19 9.06 4.71
N GLU A 98 -4.60 8.44 3.69
CA GLU A 98 -3.30 7.79 3.70
C GLU A 98 -2.32 8.67 2.92
N LEU A 99 -1.10 8.83 3.43
CA LEU A 99 -0.10 9.75 2.88
C LEU A 99 1.30 9.12 2.86
N ASP A 100 2.00 9.26 1.73
CA ASP A 100 3.41 8.97 1.56
C ASP A 100 4.11 10.18 0.93
N PHE A 101 5.14 10.70 1.61
CA PHE A 101 5.93 11.81 1.11
C PHE A 101 7.39 11.38 1.09
N CYS A 102 7.89 10.88 -0.03
CA CYS A 102 9.19 10.21 -0.08
C CYS A 102 9.90 10.42 -1.43
N SER A 103 11.21 10.21 -1.45
CA SER A 103 11.98 10.22 -2.71
C SER A 103 11.60 9.03 -3.59
N ARG A 104 11.45 9.27 -4.89
CA ARG A 104 11.21 8.24 -5.91
C ARG A 104 12.51 7.77 -6.55
N PRO A 105 12.53 6.60 -7.20
CA PRO A 105 13.67 6.09 -7.96
C PRO A 105 13.86 6.86 -9.28
N ILE A 106 13.72 8.18 -9.23
CA ILE A 106 13.73 9.08 -10.38
C ILE A 106 14.74 10.20 -10.09
N LEU A 107 15.57 10.49 -11.07
CA LEU A 107 16.49 11.61 -11.06
C LEU A 107 15.96 12.75 -11.94
N ASP A 108 16.04 13.95 -11.40
CA ASP A 108 15.84 15.20 -12.14
C ASP A 108 16.99 15.43 -13.13
N VAL A 109 16.86 16.40 -14.03
CA VAL A 109 17.87 16.84 -15.02
C VAL A 109 19.23 17.17 -14.39
N ARG A 110 19.25 17.45 -13.09
CA ARG A 110 20.45 17.75 -12.29
C ARG A 110 21.08 16.50 -11.63
N GLY A 111 20.54 15.31 -11.87
CA GLY A 111 20.98 14.07 -11.22
C GLY A 111 20.63 13.99 -9.74
N LYS A 112 19.61 14.74 -9.28
CA LYS A 112 19.11 14.71 -7.90
C LYS A 112 17.80 13.96 -7.83
N LYS A 113 17.54 13.27 -6.71
CA LYS A 113 16.28 12.55 -6.53
C LYS A 113 15.09 13.48 -6.55
N ILE A 114 14.04 13.07 -7.24
CA ILE A 114 12.73 13.70 -7.17
C ILE A 114 11.98 13.12 -5.98
N TRP A 115 11.28 13.98 -5.26
CA TRP A 115 10.35 13.61 -4.19
C TRP A 115 8.93 13.68 -4.71
N GLU A 116 8.05 12.93 -4.10
CA GLU A 116 6.64 12.93 -4.48
C GLU A 116 5.78 12.82 -3.24
N LEU A 117 4.74 13.63 -3.19
CA LEU A 117 3.60 13.48 -2.31
C LEU A 117 2.57 12.59 -2.99
N VAL A 118 2.16 11.53 -2.32
CA VAL A 118 1.06 10.65 -2.74
C VAL A 118 0.04 10.65 -1.61
N VAL A 119 -1.22 10.96 -1.92
CA VAL A 119 -2.33 10.98 -0.97
C VAL A 119 -3.50 10.20 -1.57
N CYS A 120 -4.10 9.33 -0.77
CA CYS A 120 -5.35 8.69 -1.14
C CYS A 120 -6.23 8.47 0.10
N ASP A 121 -7.47 8.10 -0.11
CA ASP A 121 -8.32 7.58 0.96
C ASP A 121 -8.28 6.04 0.98
N LYS A 122 -9.18 5.41 1.76
CA LYS A 122 -9.25 3.94 1.86
C LYS A 122 -9.81 3.29 0.60
N THR A 123 -10.78 3.92 -0.07
CA THR A 123 -11.46 3.36 -1.24
C THR A 123 -10.79 3.75 -2.56
N LEU A 124 -9.75 4.57 -2.52
CA LEU A 124 -9.14 5.21 -3.70
C LEU A 124 -10.13 6.10 -4.47
N SER A 125 -11.19 6.54 -3.79
CA SER A 125 -12.11 7.58 -4.27
C SER A 125 -11.41 8.93 -4.33
N LEU A 126 -10.43 9.18 -3.46
CA LEU A 126 -9.50 10.31 -3.56
C LEU A 126 -8.12 9.79 -3.93
N GLN A 127 -7.51 10.37 -4.96
CA GLN A 127 -6.16 10.08 -5.40
C GLN A 127 -5.47 11.38 -5.80
N TYR A 128 -4.30 11.64 -5.22
CA TYR A 128 -3.52 12.84 -5.48
C TYR A 128 -2.03 12.54 -5.51
N THR A 129 -1.33 13.04 -6.53
CA THR A 129 0.14 12.98 -6.60
C THR A 129 0.75 14.31 -7.00
N LYS A 130 1.88 14.66 -6.41
CA LYS A 130 2.63 15.88 -6.74
C LYS A 130 4.12 15.72 -6.57
N TYR A 131 4.91 16.14 -7.56
CA TYR A 131 6.36 16.05 -7.51
C TYR A 131 6.99 17.29 -6.85
N PHE A 132 8.12 17.07 -6.18
CA PHE A 132 8.88 18.09 -5.48
C PHE A 132 10.39 17.91 -5.72
N PRO A 133 11.14 19.01 -5.89
CA PRO A 133 12.59 18.94 -5.93
C PRO A 133 13.18 18.70 -4.52
N ASN A 134 14.34 18.06 -4.45
CA ASN A 134 14.97 17.66 -3.18
C ASN A 134 15.25 18.83 -2.21
N ASN A 135 15.39 20.07 -2.68
CA ASN A 135 15.75 21.22 -1.85
C ASN A 135 14.57 21.84 -1.08
N VAL A 136 13.33 21.45 -1.37
CA VAL A 136 12.14 22.05 -0.73
C VAL A 136 11.46 21.12 0.28
N ILE A 137 12.08 20.00 0.63
CA ILE A 137 11.47 18.97 1.47
C ILE A 137 11.56 19.36 2.95
N ASN A 138 10.43 19.84 3.49
CA ASN A 138 10.27 20.18 4.90
C ASN A 138 8.77 20.16 5.29
N SER A 139 8.47 20.39 6.56
CA SER A 139 7.09 20.37 7.08
C SER A 139 6.22 21.51 6.57
N ILE A 140 6.80 22.67 6.26
CA ILE A 140 6.07 23.84 5.74
C ILE A 140 5.57 23.52 4.33
N THR A 141 6.45 23.04 3.45
CA THR A 141 6.09 22.64 2.09
C THR A 141 5.03 21.53 2.09
N LEU A 142 5.16 20.54 2.99
CA LEU A 142 4.17 19.47 3.09
C LEU A 142 2.81 19.99 3.57
N LYS A 143 2.80 20.89 4.56
CA LYS A 143 1.57 21.53 5.03
C LYS A 143 0.85 22.26 3.89
N ASP A 144 1.58 23.11 3.17
CA ASP A 144 1.00 23.89 2.07
C ASP A 144 0.50 22.95 0.96
N ALA A 145 1.18 21.84 0.72
CA ALA A 145 0.72 20.81 -0.20
C ALA A 145 -0.56 20.11 0.26
N ILE A 146 -0.70 19.77 1.55
CA ILE A 146 -1.92 19.17 2.11
C ILE A 146 -3.12 20.11 1.93
N VAL A 147 -2.94 21.40 2.19
CA VAL A 147 -3.98 22.42 1.95
C VAL A 147 -4.32 22.50 0.47
N ALA A 148 -3.32 22.49 -0.41
CA ALA A 148 -3.54 22.48 -1.85
C ALA A 148 -4.32 21.25 -2.33
N VAL A 149 -4.14 20.07 -1.72
CA VAL A 149 -4.97 18.88 -2.03
C VAL A 149 -6.45 19.17 -1.74
N SER A 150 -6.73 19.70 -0.55
CA SER A 150 -8.09 20.06 -0.12
C SER A 150 -8.72 21.09 -1.06
N ASP A 151 -7.99 22.16 -1.40
CA ASP A 151 -8.47 23.24 -2.27
C ASP A 151 -8.68 22.77 -3.72
N GLN A 152 -7.77 21.97 -4.28
CA GLN A 152 -7.83 21.52 -5.67
C GLN A 152 -8.91 20.46 -5.90
N LEU A 153 -9.10 19.56 -4.95
CA LEU A 153 -10.06 18.47 -5.05
C LEU A 153 -11.44 18.83 -4.48
N GLY A 154 -11.58 19.99 -3.82
CA GLY A 154 -12.83 20.42 -3.21
C GLY A 154 -13.28 19.52 -2.05
N VAL A 155 -12.33 18.87 -1.38
CA VAL A 155 -12.57 17.97 -0.25
C VAL A 155 -12.14 18.67 1.04
N PRO A 156 -12.82 18.45 2.18
CA PRO A 156 -12.39 19.01 3.45
C PRO A 156 -11.06 18.41 3.92
N LEU A 157 -10.36 19.12 4.81
CA LEU A 157 -9.20 18.56 5.49
C LEU A 157 -9.61 17.34 6.33
N PRO A 158 -8.82 16.25 6.30
CA PRO A 158 -9.17 15.02 7.00
C PRO A 158 -9.03 15.19 8.51
N ARG A 159 -9.76 14.39 9.28
CA ARG A 159 -9.57 14.28 10.72
C ARG A 159 -8.25 13.59 11.05
N ASN A 160 -7.91 12.55 10.29
CA ASN A 160 -6.74 11.70 10.50
C ASN A 160 -5.94 11.54 9.20
N ILE A 161 -4.60 11.61 9.30
CA ILE A 161 -3.69 11.21 8.23
C ILE A 161 -2.85 10.03 8.70
N ARG A 162 -2.98 8.88 8.02
CA ARG A 162 -2.18 7.68 8.25
C ARG A 162 -0.95 7.67 7.34
N PHE A 163 0.19 7.25 7.88
CA PHE A 163 1.44 7.11 7.12
C PHE A 163 2.29 5.97 7.67
N PHE A 164 3.08 5.32 6.81
CA PHE A 164 3.81 4.09 7.17
C PHE A 164 5.34 4.24 7.23
N ARG A 165 5.89 5.37 6.74
CA ARG A 165 7.33 5.66 6.72
C ARG A 165 7.78 6.25 8.05
N SER A 166 8.63 5.53 8.78
CA SER A 166 9.24 6.03 10.02
C SER A 166 10.14 7.25 9.78
N GLN A 167 10.92 7.25 8.69
CA GLN A 167 11.84 8.33 8.32
C GLN A 167 11.14 9.69 8.11
N MET A 168 9.87 9.67 7.72
CA MET A 168 9.09 10.88 7.44
C MET A 168 8.23 11.34 8.61
N GLN A 169 8.27 10.62 9.74
CA GLN A 169 7.40 10.86 10.88
C GLN A 169 7.47 12.30 11.38
N THR A 170 8.66 12.87 11.56
CA THR A 170 8.84 14.24 12.07
C THR A 170 8.22 15.28 11.14
N ILE A 171 8.50 15.18 9.83
CA ILE A 171 8.00 16.12 8.82
C ILE A 171 6.48 16.07 8.74
N ILE A 172 5.91 14.86 8.64
CA ILE A 172 4.45 14.65 8.55
C ILE A 172 3.75 15.11 9.84
N THR A 173 4.27 14.71 11.01
CA THR A 173 3.68 15.07 12.30
C THR A 173 3.63 16.59 12.50
N ASN A 174 4.71 17.29 12.16
CA ASN A 174 4.76 18.75 12.30
C ASN A 174 3.76 19.45 11.36
N ALA A 175 3.69 19.02 10.10
CA ALA A 175 2.72 19.55 9.13
C ALA A 175 1.26 19.33 9.60
N CYS A 176 0.93 18.12 10.04
CA CYS A 176 -0.40 17.78 10.53
C CYS A 176 -0.78 18.59 11.79
N ASN A 177 0.15 18.77 12.73
CA ASN A 177 -0.10 19.51 13.96
C ASN A 177 -0.44 20.98 13.70
N GLU A 178 0.24 21.62 12.75
CA GLU A 178 -0.08 23.00 12.33
C GLU A 178 -1.50 23.11 11.76
N LEU A 179 -1.96 22.09 11.03
CA LEU A 179 -3.30 22.02 10.44
C LEU A 179 -4.37 21.46 11.38
N ARG A 180 -4.02 21.11 12.63
CA ARG A 180 -4.91 20.44 13.60
C ARG A 180 -5.45 19.08 13.11
N ILE A 181 -4.72 18.41 12.23
CA ILE A 181 -5.02 17.05 11.75
C ILE A 181 -4.32 16.06 12.67
N ARG A 182 -4.93 14.91 12.99
CA ARG A 182 -4.28 13.87 13.79
C ARG A 182 -3.32 13.04 12.94
N PRO A 183 -2.00 13.07 13.18
CA PRO A 183 -1.05 12.17 12.52
C PRO A 183 -1.13 10.77 13.14
N VAL A 184 -1.20 9.73 12.31
CA VAL A 184 -1.32 8.33 12.73
C VAL A 184 -0.25 7.47 12.05
N PRO A 185 0.92 7.24 12.69
CA PRO A 185 1.88 6.27 12.20
C PRO A 185 1.24 4.87 12.18
N SER A 186 1.17 4.23 11.02
CA SER A 186 0.49 2.95 10.83
C SER A 186 1.09 2.15 9.69
N LYS A 187 1.32 0.85 9.90
CA LYS A 187 1.63 -0.09 8.82
C LYS A 187 0.38 -0.56 8.07
N ARG A 188 -0.82 -0.28 8.60
CA ARG A 188 -2.11 -0.53 7.94
C ARG A 188 -2.46 0.65 7.02
N CYS A 189 -1.62 0.88 6.00
CA CYS A 189 -1.88 1.85 4.92
C CYS A 189 -1.97 1.08 3.60
N VAL A 190 -2.96 0.17 3.51
CA VAL A 190 -2.98 -0.86 2.46
C VAL A 190 -3.25 -0.24 1.09
N SER A 191 -4.18 0.73 1.01
CA SER A 191 -4.59 1.35 -0.24
C SER A 191 -3.43 2.11 -0.88
N ILE A 192 -2.73 2.97 -0.12
CA ILE A 192 -1.58 3.70 -0.64
C ILE A 192 -0.39 2.79 -0.96
N ILE A 193 -0.20 1.70 -0.20
CA ILE A 193 0.88 0.74 -0.44
C ILE A 193 0.68 0.04 -1.79
N LEU A 194 -0.52 -0.50 -2.03
CA LEU A 194 -0.85 -1.18 -3.29
C LEU A 194 -0.78 -0.20 -4.46
N TRP A 195 -1.28 1.01 -4.28
CA TRP A 195 -1.24 2.03 -5.32
C TRP A 195 0.20 2.46 -5.65
N LEU A 196 1.09 2.55 -4.66
CA LEU A 196 2.51 2.81 -4.89
C LEU A 196 3.22 1.68 -5.65
N GLU A 197 2.83 0.42 -5.43
CA GLU A 197 3.33 -0.74 -6.18
C GLU A 197 2.87 -0.69 -7.65
N GLU A 198 1.60 -0.37 -7.88
CA GLU A 198 1.07 -0.16 -9.24
C GLU A 198 1.82 0.98 -9.95
N ARG A 199 1.91 2.15 -9.31
CA ARG A 199 2.62 3.33 -9.85
C ARG A 199 4.09 3.04 -10.13
N TYR A 200 4.72 2.13 -9.38
CA TYR A 200 6.09 1.73 -9.65
C TYR A 200 6.24 1.10 -11.04
N GLU A 201 5.33 0.23 -11.42
CA GLU A 201 5.36 -0.43 -12.74
C GLU A 201 4.80 0.46 -13.85
N THR A 202 3.72 1.19 -13.60
CA THR A 202 3.03 1.96 -14.64
C THR A 202 3.65 3.33 -14.90
N VAL A 203 4.14 4.01 -13.85
CA VAL A 203 4.62 5.41 -13.91
C VAL A 203 6.14 5.46 -13.76
N TYR A 204 6.68 5.03 -12.62
CA TYR A 204 8.09 5.29 -12.31
C TYR A 204 9.05 4.54 -13.24
N ARG A 205 8.74 3.30 -13.60
CA ARG A 205 9.57 2.50 -14.52
C ARG A 205 9.63 3.08 -15.94
N LYS A 206 8.57 3.76 -16.38
CA LYS A 206 8.49 4.42 -17.70
C LYS A 206 9.08 5.83 -17.70
N HIS A 207 9.30 6.41 -16.53
CA HIS A 207 9.78 7.77 -16.41
C HIS A 207 11.21 7.91 -16.98
N PRO A 208 11.52 8.96 -17.77
CA PRO A 208 12.83 9.11 -18.44
C PRO A 208 14.01 9.22 -17.47
N GLY A 209 13.77 9.78 -16.29
CA GLY A 209 14.74 9.86 -15.19
C GLY A 209 14.87 8.61 -14.32
N PHE A 210 14.24 7.48 -14.66
CA PHE A 210 14.23 6.28 -13.80
C PHE A 210 15.62 5.70 -13.59
N GLN A 211 15.94 5.35 -12.34
CA GLN A 211 17.20 4.72 -11.97
C GLN A 211 17.01 3.22 -11.71
N GLU A 212 17.41 2.40 -12.68
CA GLU A 212 17.44 0.95 -12.54
C GLU A 212 18.41 0.50 -11.44
N GLY A 213 18.01 -0.49 -10.64
CA GLY A 213 18.79 -0.97 -9.49
C GLY A 213 18.70 -0.09 -8.23
N SER A 214 17.79 0.88 -8.22
CA SER A 214 17.45 1.63 -7.01
C SER A 214 16.82 0.73 -5.93
N LYS A 215 16.85 1.19 -4.67
CA LYS A 215 16.26 0.45 -3.55
C LYS A 215 14.76 0.25 -3.77
N PRO A 216 14.19 -0.92 -3.39
CA PRO A 216 12.76 -1.16 -3.46
C PRO A 216 11.98 -0.03 -2.78
N LEU A 217 10.90 0.42 -3.43
CA LEU A 217 10.12 1.56 -2.95
C LEU A 217 9.61 1.32 -1.54
N LEU A 218 9.15 0.11 -1.22
CA LEU A 218 8.56 -0.27 0.08
C LEU A 218 9.51 -1.09 0.97
N ALA A 219 10.83 -0.89 0.86
CA ALA A 219 11.80 -1.64 1.64
C ALA A 219 11.44 -1.64 3.14
N LEU A 220 11.48 -2.83 3.76
CA LEU A 220 11.24 -2.99 5.20
C LEU A 220 12.26 -2.19 5.99
N ASP A 221 11.79 -1.45 7.00
CA ASP A 221 12.62 -0.60 7.86
C ASP A 221 13.68 -1.41 8.63
N ASN A 222 13.46 -2.72 8.82
CA ASN A 222 14.39 -3.61 9.49
C ASN A 222 14.88 -4.72 8.52
N PRO A 223 16.12 -4.63 8.01
CA PRO A 223 16.66 -5.63 7.11
C PRO A 223 17.10 -6.92 7.83
N PHE A 224 17.16 -6.92 9.16
CA PHE A 224 17.66 -8.06 9.94
C PHE A 224 16.56 -8.69 10.77
N PRO A 225 16.38 -10.02 10.71
CA PRO A 225 15.55 -10.73 11.66
C PRO A 225 16.06 -10.42 13.08
N THR A 226 15.22 -9.77 13.88
CA THR A 226 15.48 -9.63 15.31
C THR A 226 14.95 -10.90 15.99
N GLU A 227 15.72 -11.45 16.93
CA GLU A 227 15.23 -12.53 17.77
C GLU A 227 13.93 -12.09 18.44
N LEU A 228 12.94 -12.97 18.39
CA LEU A 228 11.67 -12.72 19.03
C LEU A 228 11.93 -12.69 20.55
N PRO A 229 11.45 -11.70 21.31
CA PRO A 229 11.59 -11.73 22.77
C PRO A 229 11.01 -13.03 23.35
N ASP A 230 11.65 -13.60 24.39
CA ASP A 230 11.25 -14.84 25.06
C ASP A 230 9.74 -14.89 25.41
N ILE A 231 9.17 -13.74 25.78
CA ILE A 231 7.76 -13.56 26.17
C ILE A 231 6.79 -13.86 25.02
N LEU A 232 7.23 -13.72 23.77
CA LEU A 232 6.40 -13.93 22.58
C LEU A 232 6.57 -15.33 21.99
N TYR A 233 7.49 -16.15 22.51
CA TYR A 233 7.54 -17.55 22.12
C TYR A 233 6.34 -18.29 22.70
N GLY A 234 5.55 -18.92 21.83
CA GLY A 234 4.47 -19.80 22.27
C GLY A 234 5.04 -21.02 22.98
N GLU A 235 4.84 -21.12 24.29
CA GLU A 235 5.27 -22.30 25.07
C GLU A 235 4.38 -23.52 24.80
N ARG A 236 3.10 -23.30 24.48
CA ARG A 236 2.07 -24.33 24.33
C ARG A 236 1.06 -23.95 23.26
N TRP A 237 0.52 -24.97 22.60
CA TRP A 237 -0.61 -24.83 21.69
C TRP A 237 -1.94 -25.01 22.44
N ALA A 238 -2.92 -24.19 22.10
CA ALA A 238 -4.31 -24.35 22.54
C ALA A 238 -5.22 -24.38 21.30
N PHE A 239 -6.14 -25.33 21.27
CA PHE A 239 -7.24 -25.33 20.31
C PHE A 239 -8.37 -24.53 20.92
N VAL A 240 -8.75 -23.44 20.26
CA VAL A 240 -9.89 -22.62 20.66
C VAL A 240 -10.95 -22.69 19.57
N GLN A 241 -12.21 -22.79 19.99
CA GLN A 241 -13.34 -22.66 19.11
C GLN A 241 -13.89 -21.25 19.28
N LEU A 242 -13.77 -20.44 18.24
CA LEU A 242 -14.38 -19.12 18.19
C LEU A 242 -15.79 -19.28 17.62
N PRO A 243 -16.86 -18.91 18.36
CA PRO A 243 -18.21 -18.94 17.84
C PRO A 243 -18.30 -18.03 16.61
N TYR A 244 -18.92 -18.54 15.53
CA TYR A 244 -19.06 -17.80 14.28
C TYR A 244 -19.74 -16.43 14.49
N SER A 245 -20.74 -16.35 15.36
CA SER A 245 -21.42 -15.10 15.71
C SER A 245 -20.49 -14.05 16.34
N GLY A 246 -19.48 -14.48 17.11
CA GLY A 246 -18.48 -13.56 17.66
C GLY A 246 -17.54 -13.02 16.58
N ILE A 247 -17.21 -13.86 15.60
CA ILE A 247 -16.41 -13.45 14.43
C ILE A 247 -17.21 -12.48 13.56
N GLU A 248 -18.48 -12.78 13.28
CA GLU A 248 -19.36 -11.87 12.52
C GLU A 248 -19.53 -10.53 13.23
N ALA A 249 -19.70 -10.53 14.55
CA ALA A 249 -19.80 -9.31 15.33
C ALA A 249 -18.52 -8.46 15.25
N GLU A 250 -17.33 -9.07 15.31
CA GLU A 250 -16.05 -8.34 15.18
C GLU A 250 -15.80 -7.82 13.76
N ILE A 251 -16.15 -8.60 12.74
CA ILE A 251 -16.03 -8.15 11.34
C ILE A 251 -17.01 -7.00 11.09
N SER A 252 -18.23 -7.11 11.61
CA SER A 252 -19.24 -6.06 11.52
C SER A 252 -18.88 -4.84 12.38
N CYS A 253 -18.33 -5.04 13.58
CA CYS A 253 -17.88 -3.96 14.45
C CYS A 253 -16.67 -3.23 13.89
N ASN A 254 -15.74 -3.88 13.19
CA ASN A 254 -14.68 -3.13 12.49
C ASN A 254 -15.22 -2.31 11.30
N PHE A 255 -16.43 -2.62 10.83
CA PHE A 255 -17.20 -1.79 9.91
C PHE A 255 -17.95 -0.64 10.62
N PHE A 256 -18.21 -0.76 11.93
CA PHE A 256 -18.98 0.20 12.73
C PHE A 256 -18.20 0.91 13.85
N HIS A 257 -16.93 0.62 14.11
CA HIS A 257 -16.14 1.25 15.19
C HIS A 257 -15.66 2.68 14.87
N ASN A 258 -16.21 3.30 13.82
CA ASN A 258 -16.23 4.75 13.65
C ASN A 258 -17.53 5.40 14.17
N CYS A 259 -18.52 4.62 14.60
CA CYS A 259 -19.76 5.08 15.21
C CYS A 259 -19.93 4.40 16.57
N LEU A 260 -19.48 5.07 17.64
CA LEU A 260 -19.84 4.93 19.07
C LEU A 260 -18.61 5.02 19.98
N THR A 261 -18.00 6.20 20.02
CA THR A 261 -17.40 6.73 21.25
C THR A 261 -17.81 8.20 21.39
N ASN A 262 -19.04 8.44 21.85
CA ASN A 262 -19.53 9.72 22.37
C ASN A 262 -20.82 9.49 23.18
N GLU A 263 -20.71 8.79 24.30
CA GLU A 263 -21.49 8.95 25.55
C GLU A 263 -20.51 8.41 26.60
N TRP A 264 -19.89 9.18 27.49
CA TRP A 264 -20.39 10.17 28.45
C TRP A 264 -19.35 11.27 28.73
#